data_AF-V5HME3-F1
#
_entry.id   AF-V5HME3-F1
#
_cell.length_a   1.000
_cell.length_b   1.000
_cell.length_c   1.000
_cell.angle_alpha   90.00
_cell.angle_beta   90.00
_cell.angle_gamma   90.00
#
_symmetry.space_group_name_H-M   'P 1'
#
loop_
_entity.id
_entity.type
_entity.pdbx_description
1 polymer ?
#
loop_
_entity_poly.entity_id
_entity_poly.type
_entity_poly.pdbx_seq_one_letter_code
_entity_poly.pdbx_strand_id
1 'polypeptide(L)'
;PSLVVTRPFRPSLLEERGSDGSRVLKINEDITLNLKKSSVLGEEFLLKSYVGDVEKHTYMDGSYLEEDLFHDADAMASLTLSNNGELQVEGVIGPKLRIMPAPEQERSSEGHVAHMIYEIPDGHSGLHDDAVHPPENYFNVSERAVNMNDIYNAKIIYPELFVLVDTAFLQQFRGEETKLIKYVCKNCQCDEFKVPKRF
;
A
#
# COMPACT_ATOMS: atom_id res chain seq x y z
N PRO A 1 -13.15 -11.32 -11.03
CA PRO A 1 -11.90 -12.11 -11.14
C PRO A 1 -10.81 -11.20 -11.71
N SER A 2 -9.67 -11.05 -11.03
CA SER A 2 -8.55 -10.24 -11.54
C SER A 2 -7.98 -10.90 -12.80
N LEU A 3 -7.82 -10.13 -13.86
CA LEU A 3 -7.27 -10.62 -15.12
C LEU A 3 -5.76 -10.60 -15.09
N VAL A 4 -5.12 -11.67 -15.56
CA VAL A 4 -3.67 -11.73 -15.73
C VAL A 4 -3.30 -10.89 -16.96
N VAL A 5 -2.42 -9.91 -16.77
CA VAL A 5 -2.02 -8.98 -17.83
C VAL A 5 -0.72 -9.42 -18.52
N THR A 6 0.16 -10.10 -17.79
CA THR A 6 1.50 -10.46 -18.29
C THR A 6 1.78 -11.95 -18.22
N ARG A 7 2.74 -12.43 -19.02
CA ARG A 7 3.40 -13.72 -18.80
C ARG A 7 4.33 -13.63 -17.58
N PRO A 8 4.77 -14.77 -17.00
CA PRO A 8 5.74 -14.77 -15.92
C PRO A 8 7.02 -14.03 -16.32
N PHE A 9 7.47 -13.10 -15.48
CA PHE A 9 8.70 -12.33 -15.68
C PHE A 9 9.55 -12.32 -14.41
N ARG A 10 10.78 -11.79 -14.51
CA ARG A 10 11.71 -11.67 -13.38
C ARG A 10 12.15 -10.22 -13.26
N PRO A 11 11.68 -9.49 -12.24
CA PRO A 11 12.12 -8.14 -12.03
C PRO A 11 13.59 -8.14 -11.60
N SER A 12 14.28 -7.05 -11.88
CA SER A 12 15.64 -6.81 -11.42
C SER A 12 15.68 -5.54 -10.58
N LEU A 13 16.34 -5.61 -9.43
CA LEU A 13 16.53 -4.48 -8.53
C LEU A 13 17.95 -3.95 -8.66
N LEU A 14 18.09 -2.67 -8.95
CA LEU A 14 19.35 -1.96 -8.95
C LEU A 14 19.37 -1.02 -7.75
N GLU A 15 20.34 -1.22 -6.86
CA GLU A 15 20.55 -0.32 -5.73
C GLU A 15 21.43 0.84 -6.19
N GLU A 16 20.98 2.08 -5.95
CA GLU A 16 21.82 3.25 -6.21
C GLU A 16 22.95 3.28 -5.18
N ARG A 17 24.15 3.75 -5.58
CA ARG A 17 25.31 3.87 -4.68
C ARG A 17 25.21 5.07 -3.72
N GLY A 18 24.00 5.57 -3.49
CA GLY A 18 23.68 6.68 -2.60
C GLY A 18 23.31 6.21 -1.20
N SER A 19 23.33 7.12 -0.23
CA SER A 19 22.98 6.84 1.17
C SER A 19 21.48 6.97 1.46
N ASP A 20 20.66 7.35 0.48
CA ASP A 20 19.23 7.64 0.64
C ASP A 20 18.34 6.39 0.53
N GLY A 21 18.94 5.23 0.23
CA GLY A 21 18.21 3.96 0.11
C GLY A 21 17.30 3.89 -1.11
N SER A 22 17.50 4.77 -2.09
CA SER A 22 16.81 4.77 -3.38
C SER A 22 17.15 3.51 -4.18
N ARG A 23 16.15 3.00 -4.90
CA ARG A 23 16.30 1.78 -5.71
C ARG A 23 15.58 1.94 -7.04
N VAL A 24 16.15 1.37 -8.09
CA VAL A 24 15.48 1.27 -9.40
C VAL A 24 15.01 -0.16 -9.58
N LEU A 25 13.71 -0.34 -9.72
CA LEU A 25 13.09 -1.64 -10.00
C LEU A 25 12.68 -1.70 -11.47
N LYS A 26 13.40 -2.51 -12.26
CA LYS A 26 12.98 -2.84 -13.62
C LYS A 26 12.04 -4.03 -13.56
N ILE A 27 10.78 -3.81 -13.88
CA ILE A 27 9.74 -4.83 -13.87
C ILE A 27 9.70 -5.55 -15.23
N ASN A 28 9.65 -4.77 -16.31
CA ASN A 28 9.74 -5.24 -17.69
C ASN A 28 10.35 -4.13 -18.57
N GLU A 29 10.21 -4.22 -19.90
CA GLU A 29 10.75 -3.19 -20.81
C GLU A 29 9.96 -1.87 -20.77
N ASP A 30 8.69 -1.91 -20.34
CA ASP A 30 7.78 -0.76 -20.35
C ASP A 30 7.66 -0.09 -18.97
N ILE A 31 7.93 -0.84 -17.89
CA ILE A 31 7.72 -0.42 -16.51
C ILE A 31 9.04 -0.49 -15.74
N THR A 32 9.53 0.70 -15.38
CA THR A 32 10.65 0.91 -14.46
C THR A 32 10.20 1.87 -13.37
N LEU A 33 10.45 1.52 -12.11
CA LEU A 33 10.04 2.31 -10.95
C LEU A 33 11.27 2.86 -10.21
N ASN A 34 11.19 4.12 -9.80
CA ASN A 34 12.18 4.81 -8.99
C ASN A 34 11.68 4.83 -7.54
N LEU A 35 12.11 3.82 -6.80
CA LEU A 35 11.61 3.53 -5.47
C LEU A 35 12.34 4.34 -4.40
N LYS A 36 11.55 4.97 -3.54
CA LYS A 36 12.00 5.60 -2.30
C LYS A 36 11.44 4.86 -1.11
N LYS A 37 12.18 4.90 0.00
CA LYS A 37 11.71 4.39 1.27
C LYS A 37 10.45 5.11 1.72
N SER A 38 9.46 4.34 2.13
CA SER A 38 8.21 4.86 2.68
C SER A 38 8.35 5.18 4.16
N SER A 39 7.60 6.19 4.59
CA SER A 39 7.41 6.53 6.00
C SER A 39 5.98 7.05 6.16
N VAL A 40 5.06 6.18 6.57
CA VAL A 40 3.61 6.46 6.67
C VAL A 40 3.06 6.24 8.08
N LEU A 41 3.75 5.48 8.91
CA LEU A 41 3.47 5.20 10.31
C LEU A 41 4.30 6.12 11.19
N GLY A 42 3.74 6.47 12.35
CA GLY A 42 4.54 7.07 13.42
C GLY A 42 5.60 6.09 13.91
N GLU A 43 6.72 6.62 14.43
CA GLU A 43 7.82 5.82 14.99
C GLU A 43 7.31 4.78 16.00
N GLU A 44 6.36 5.18 16.85
CA GLU A 44 5.60 4.29 17.71
C GLU A 44 4.11 4.60 17.56
N PHE A 45 3.27 3.58 17.39
CA PHE A 45 1.81 3.74 17.36
C PHE A 45 1.08 2.66 18.16
N LEU A 46 -0.11 3.02 18.64
CA LEU A 46 -0.94 2.15 19.47
C LEU A 46 -1.87 1.29 18.61
N LEU A 47 -1.67 -0.02 18.64
CA LEU A 47 -2.65 -1.00 18.19
C LEU A 47 -3.61 -1.34 19.34
N LYS A 48 -4.91 -1.23 19.05
CA LYS A 48 -5.98 -1.74 19.91
C LYS A 48 -6.60 -2.96 19.27
N SER A 49 -6.53 -4.10 19.96
CA SER A 49 -7.18 -5.34 19.52
C SER A 49 -7.97 -5.98 20.65
N TYR A 50 -8.69 -7.05 20.36
CA TYR A 50 -9.55 -7.73 21.32
C TYR A 50 -9.19 -9.21 21.39
N VAL A 51 -9.06 -9.73 22.61
CA VAL A 51 -8.95 -11.17 22.87
C VAL A 51 -10.16 -11.58 23.71
N GLY A 52 -11.17 -12.15 23.05
CA GLY A 52 -12.50 -12.26 23.65
C GLY A 52 -13.09 -10.87 23.87
N ASP A 53 -13.60 -10.61 25.08
CA ASP A 53 -14.16 -9.31 25.48
C ASP A 53 -13.13 -8.35 26.10
N VAL A 54 -11.85 -8.74 26.13
CA VAL A 54 -10.79 -7.94 26.75
C VAL A 54 -10.05 -7.15 25.69
N GLU A 55 -10.06 -5.82 25.84
CA GLU A 55 -9.26 -4.91 25.01
C GLU A 55 -7.78 -5.04 25.37
N LYS A 56 -6.95 -5.22 24.34
CA LYS A 56 -5.50 -5.31 24.41
C LYS A 56 -4.90 -4.09 23.73
N HIS A 57 -3.98 -3.43 24.43
CA HIS A 57 -3.20 -2.31 23.92
C HIS A 57 -1.78 -2.78 23.63
N THR A 58 -1.29 -2.56 22.41
CA THR A 58 0.07 -2.92 22.00
C THR A 58 0.70 -1.73 21.31
N TYR A 59 1.81 -1.24 21.85
CA TYR A 59 2.64 -0.27 21.13
C TYR A 59 3.49 -1.00 20.10
N MET A 60 3.53 -0.48 18.88
CA MET A 60 4.26 -1.05 17.76
C MET A 60 5.25 -0.04 17.20
N ASP A 61 6.41 -0.54 16.81
CA ASP A 61 7.44 0.23 16.10
C ASP A 61 7.06 0.31 14.61
N GLY A 62 6.75 1.51 14.14
CA GLY A 62 6.40 1.77 12.74
C GLY A 62 7.56 1.50 11.79
N SER A 63 8.81 1.75 12.21
CA SER A 63 9.99 1.58 11.37
C SER A 63 10.21 0.12 10.96
N TYR A 64 9.87 -0.82 11.85
CA TYR A 64 9.89 -2.25 11.57
C TYR A 64 8.83 -2.67 10.54
N LEU A 65 7.64 -2.07 10.60
CA LEU A 65 6.54 -2.40 9.69
C LEU A 65 6.76 -1.87 8.27
N GLU A 66 7.60 -0.84 8.12
CA GLU A 66 7.92 -0.18 6.85
C GLU A 66 9.32 -0.51 6.32
N GLU A 67 10.04 -1.41 7.00
CA GLU A 67 11.40 -1.82 6.67
C GLU A 67 11.55 -2.34 5.23
N ASP A 68 10.46 -2.82 4.65
CA ASP A 68 10.36 -3.37 3.30
C ASP A 68 9.42 -2.56 2.40
N LEU A 69 8.84 -1.45 2.89
CA LEU A 69 7.88 -0.62 2.16
C LEU A 69 8.56 0.49 1.36
N PHE A 70 8.20 0.57 0.09
CA PHE A 70 8.72 1.55 -0.86
C PHE A 70 7.60 2.13 -1.71
N HIS A 71 7.83 3.32 -2.25
CA HIS A 71 6.90 3.99 -3.16
C HIS A 71 7.61 4.66 -4.34
N ASP A 72 6.86 4.82 -5.42
CA ASP A 72 7.17 5.70 -6.55
C ASP A 72 5.97 6.63 -6.74
N ALA A 73 6.14 7.91 -6.41
CA ALA A 73 5.06 8.90 -6.45
C ALA A 73 4.61 9.20 -7.89
N ASP A 74 5.53 9.17 -8.86
CA ASP A 74 5.21 9.48 -10.26
C ASP A 74 4.38 8.35 -10.89
N ALA A 75 4.72 7.11 -10.54
CA ALA A 75 3.99 5.92 -10.96
C ALA A 75 2.76 5.60 -10.08
N MET A 76 2.55 6.34 -8.98
CA MET A 76 1.55 6.02 -7.94
C MET A 76 1.68 4.55 -7.49
N ALA A 77 2.91 4.09 -7.25
CA ALA A 77 3.19 2.71 -6.86
C ALA A 77 3.54 2.62 -5.37
N SER A 78 3.10 1.56 -4.71
CA SER A 78 3.48 1.19 -3.35
C SER A 78 3.71 -0.31 -3.29
N LEU A 79 4.91 -0.68 -2.89
CA LEU A 79 5.45 -2.03 -3.02
C LEU A 79 6.19 -2.44 -1.76
N THR A 80 6.08 -3.71 -1.44
CA THR A 80 6.97 -4.38 -0.49
C THR A 80 8.08 -5.09 -1.27
N LEU A 81 9.33 -4.88 -0.84
CA LEU A 81 10.51 -5.57 -1.37
C LEU A 81 11.12 -6.47 -0.29
N SER A 82 11.06 -7.78 -0.50
CA SER A 82 11.80 -8.74 0.33
C SER A 82 12.99 -9.30 -0.45
N ASN A 83 14.16 -9.35 0.20
CA ASN A 83 15.40 -9.85 -0.40
C ASN A 83 16.14 -10.82 0.53
N ASN A 84 15.40 -11.75 1.14
CA ASN A 84 15.96 -12.81 1.98
C ASN A 84 16.54 -13.95 1.11
N GLY A 85 17.42 -13.60 0.17
CA GLY A 85 18.06 -14.49 -0.81
C GLY A 85 17.36 -14.55 -2.18
N GLU A 86 16.10 -14.14 -2.26
CA GLU A 86 15.32 -14.11 -3.50
C GLU A 86 14.48 -12.83 -3.54
N LEU A 87 14.61 -12.04 -4.61
CA LEU A 87 13.84 -10.80 -4.77
C LEU A 87 12.35 -11.13 -4.92
N GLN A 88 11.55 -10.67 -3.96
CA GLN A 88 10.10 -10.73 -4.03
C GLN A 88 9.54 -9.32 -3.99
N VAL A 89 8.75 -8.99 -5.01
CA VAL A 89 8.02 -7.74 -5.14
C VAL A 89 6.53 -8.04 -5.04
N GLU A 90 5.86 -7.33 -4.14
CA GLU A 90 4.40 -7.39 -4.04
C GLU A 90 3.84 -5.99 -3.79
N GLY A 91 2.78 -5.62 -4.51
CA GLY A 91 2.05 -4.38 -4.26
C GLY A 91 1.33 -3.87 -5.49
N VAL A 92 1.05 -2.58 -5.52
CA VAL A 92 0.26 -1.93 -6.57
C VAL A 92 1.12 -0.98 -7.39
N ILE A 93 0.79 -0.87 -8.69
CA ILE A 93 1.48 -0.02 -9.67
C ILE A 93 0.40 0.83 -10.33
N GLY A 94 0.27 2.07 -9.87
CA GLY A 94 -0.85 2.91 -10.24
C GLY A 94 -2.21 2.33 -9.81
N PRO A 95 -3.31 2.86 -10.35
CA PRO A 95 -4.65 2.53 -9.87
C PRO A 95 -5.18 1.17 -10.33
N LYS A 96 -4.58 0.56 -11.36
CA LYS A 96 -5.16 -0.60 -12.05
C LYS A 96 -4.32 -1.86 -12.03
N LEU A 97 -3.06 -1.79 -11.58
CA LEU A 97 -2.16 -2.94 -11.70
C LEU A 97 -1.67 -3.37 -10.32
N ARG A 98 -1.61 -4.68 -10.12
CA ARG A 98 -1.01 -5.31 -8.95
C ARG A 98 0.08 -6.27 -9.39
N ILE A 99 1.26 -6.17 -8.79
CA ILE A 99 2.35 -7.13 -8.96
C ILE A 99 2.38 -8.09 -7.78
N MET A 100 2.56 -9.39 -8.04
CA MET A 100 2.74 -10.40 -7.01
C MET A 100 3.71 -11.50 -7.45
N PRO A 101 4.38 -12.18 -6.50
CA PRO A 101 5.12 -13.41 -6.78
C PRO A 101 4.22 -14.52 -7.35
N ALA A 102 4.77 -15.33 -8.26
CA ALA A 102 4.14 -16.48 -8.89
C ALA A 102 4.99 -17.74 -8.64
N PRO A 103 4.96 -18.29 -7.41
CA PRO A 103 5.85 -19.39 -6.99
C PRO A 103 5.56 -20.73 -7.69
N GLU A 104 4.39 -20.88 -8.30
CA GLU A 104 4.01 -22.07 -9.06
C GLU A 104 4.76 -22.19 -10.40
N GLN A 105 5.44 -21.12 -10.84
CA GLN A 105 6.24 -21.12 -12.04
C GLN A 105 7.66 -21.60 -11.75
N GLU A 106 8.29 -22.24 -12.74
CA GLU A 106 9.63 -22.79 -12.58
C GLU A 106 10.64 -21.69 -12.18
N ARG A 107 11.44 -21.99 -11.16
CA ARG A 107 12.54 -21.12 -10.74
C ARG A 107 13.60 -21.09 -11.84
N SER A 108 14.36 -20.01 -11.90
CA SER A 108 15.46 -19.89 -12.88
C SER A 108 16.60 -20.75 -12.37
N SER A 109 17.54 -21.05 -13.25
CA SER A 109 18.83 -21.62 -12.86
C SER A 109 19.52 -20.82 -11.74
N GLU A 110 19.26 -19.51 -11.65
CA GLU A 110 19.79 -18.59 -10.65
C GLU A 110 18.88 -18.44 -9.40
N GLY A 111 17.75 -19.14 -9.35
CA GLY A 111 16.87 -19.17 -8.16
C GLY A 111 16.03 -17.90 -7.96
N HIS A 112 15.71 -17.14 -9.01
CA HIS A 112 14.87 -15.94 -8.88
C HIS A 112 13.35 -16.28 -8.70
N VAL A 113 12.63 -15.36 -8.07
CA VAL A 113 11.16 -15.18 -8.02
C VAL A 113 10.48 -14.94 -9.35
N ALA A 114 9.61 -15.79 -9.93
CA ALA A 114 8.73 -15.33 -11.00
C ALA A 114 7.68 -14.35 -10.46
N HIS A 115 7.33 -13.33 -11.25
CA HIS A 115 6.28 -12.37 -10.92
C HIS A 115 5.26 -12.27 -12.05
N MET A 116 4.07 -11.83 -11.66
CA MET A 116 2.93 -11.61 -12.54
C MET A 116 2.29 -10.27 -12.21
N ILE A 117 1.80 -9.58 -13.25
CA ILE A 117 0.95 -8.41 -13.10
C ILE A 117 -0.50 -8.79 -13.38
N TYR A 118 -1.37 -8.35 -12.47
CA TYR A 118 -2.81 -8.52 -12.52
C TYR A 118 -3.49 -7.16 -12.66
N GLU A 119 -4.59 -7.15 -13.38
CA GLU A 119 -5.50 -6.01 -13.40
C GLU A 119 -6.36 -6.04 -12.13
N ILE A 120 -6.38 -4.91 -11.43
CA ILE A 120 -7.31 -4.61 -10.37
C ILE A 120 -8.62 -4.24 -11.06
N PRO A 121 -9.69 -5.05 -10.94
CA PRO A 121 -10.93 -4.78 -11.62
C PRO A 121 -11.52 -3.45 -11.13
N ASP A 122 -12.04 -2.65 -12.06
CA ASP A 122 -12.81 -1.46 -11.70
C ASP A 122 -14.03 -1.92 -10.87
N GLY A 123 -14.07 -1.53 -9.59
CA GLY A 123 -15.08 -1.95 -8.61
C GLY A 123 -16.52 -1.59 -8.98
N HIS A 124 -16.74 -0.91 -10.09
CA HIS A 124 -18.05 -0.49 -10.61
C HIS A 124 -18.87 -1.63 -11.23
N SER A 125 -18.30 -2.83 -11.43
CA SER A 125 -19.06 -3.97 -11.95
C SER A 125 -19.62 -4.85 -10.82
N GLY A 126 -20.62 -4.34 -10.10
CA GLY A 126 -21.52 -5.16 -9.29
C GLY A 126 -21.41 -5.03 -7.77
N LEU A 127 -20.51 -4.20 -7.23
CA LEU A 127 -20.72 -3.63 -5.90
C LEU A 127 -21.77 -2.52 -6.06
N HIS A 128 -22.89 -2.63 -5.34
CA HIS A 128 -23.74 -1.47 -5.14
C HIS A 128 -22.84 -0.35 -4.58
N ASP A 129 -23.17 0.90 -4.86
CA ASP A 129 -22.66 2.05 -4.15
C ASP A 129 -23.10 1.96 -2.67
N ASP A 130 -22.50 1.04 -1.93
CA ASP A 130 -22.71 0.76 -0.51
C ASP A 130 -21.74 1.55 0.36
N ALA A 131 -21.04 2.52 -0.25
CA ALA A 131 -20.67 3.73 0.42
C ALA A 131 -21.96 4.36 0.99
N VAL A 132 -22.29 3.97 2.23
CA VAL A 132 -23.26 4.69 3.04
C VAL A 132 -22.61 6.03 3.31
N HIS A 133 -22.84 6.98 2.42
CA HIS A 133 -22.67 8.37 2.76
C HIS A 133 -23.57 8.60 3.97
N PRO A 134 -22.99 8.93 5.14
CA PRO A 134 -23.81 9.36 6.25
C PRO A 134 -24.70 10.49 5.74
N PRO A 135 -25.95 10.62 6.23
CA PRO A 135 -26.75 11.80 5.93
C PRO A 135 -25.91 13.04 6.25
N GLU A 136 -26.03 14.11 5.46
CA GLU A 136 -25.13 15.30 5.47
C GLU A 136 -24.85 15.88 6.87
N ASN A 137 -25.70 15.57 7.86
CA ASN A 137 -25.64 16.06 9.24
C ASN A 137 -25.05 15.06 10.26
N TYR A 138 -24.59 13.87 9.86
CA TYR A 138 -24.15 12.82 10.79
C TYR A 138 -22.79 13.13 11.44
N PHE A 139 -21.94 13.84 10.69
CA PHE A 139 -20.67 14.35 11.16
C PHE A 139 -20.83 15.84 11.39
N ASN A 140 -21.06 16.26 12.64
CA ASN A 140 -20.83 17.64 13.05
C ASN A 140 -19.31 17.89 13.13
N VAL A 141 -18.60 17.55 12.05
CA VAL A 141 -17.16 17.74 11.87
C VAL A 141 -17.03 19.17 11.37
N SER A 142 -16.79 20.09 12.30
CA SER A 142 -16.13 21.32 11.93
C SER A 142 -14.73 20.95 11.45
N GLU A 143 -14.32 21.41 10.26
CA GLU A 143 -12.91 21.51 9.92
C GLU A 143 -12.18 22.07 11.15
N ARG A 144 -11.10 21.43 11.61
CA ARG A 144 -10.26 21.98 12.68
C ARG A 144 -9.54 23.19 12.10
N ALA A 145 -10.26 24.30 12.02
CA ALA A 145 -9.89 25.63 11.53
C ALA A 145 -8.50 25.72 10.86
N VAL A 146 -8.50 25.66 9.54
CA VAL A 146 -7.50 26.33 8.71
C VAL A 146 -8.30 27.18 7.72
N ASN A 147 -7.85 28.40 7.45
CA ASN A 147 -8.51 29.28 6.47
C ASN A 147 -8.73 28.49 5.17
N MET A 148 -9.94 28.48 4.59
CA MET A 148 -10.22 27.67 3.40
C MET A 148 -9.27 27.96 2.24
N ASN A 149 -8.76 29.20 2.14
CA ASN A 149 -7.72 29.56 1.18
C ASN A 149 -6.41 28.78 1.38
N ASP A 150 -6.05 28.42 2.61
CA ASP A 150 -4.82 27.67 2.89
C ASP A 150 -4.95 26.20 2.46
N ILE A 151 -6.16 25.63 2.51
CA ILE A 151 -6.43 24.26 2.04
C ILE A 151 -6.30 24.18 0.51
N TYR A 152 -6.87 25.13 -0.23
CA TYR A 152 -6.74 25.16 -1.69
C TYR A 152 -5.30 25.48 -2.16
N ASN A 153 -4.51 26.11 -1.31
CA ASN A 153 -3.10 26.38 -1.56
C ASN A 153 -2.17 25.31 -0.98
N ALA A 154 -2.69 24.32 -0.24
CA ALA A 154 -1.91 23.27 0.36
C ALA A 154 -1.30 22.40 -0.75
N LYS A 155 0.02 22.37 -0.80
CA LYS A 155 0.75 21.51 -1.74
C LYS A 155 0.67 20.03 -1.34
N ILE A 156 0.49 19.75 -0.05
CA ILE A 156 0.46 18.41 0.56
C ILE A 156 -0.59 18.42 1.67
N ILE A 157 -1.38 17.35 1.75
CA ILE A 157 -2.35 17.10 2.82
C ILE A 157 -1.94 15.80 3.53
N TYR A 158 -2.00 15.82 4.87
CA TYR A 158 -1.71 14.65 5.71
C TYR A 158 -3.02 14.15 6.34
N PRO A 159 -3.70 13.17 5.74
CA PRO A 159 -4.89 12.59 6.35
C PRO A 159 -4.52 11.71 7.54
N GLU A 160 -5.29 11.82 8.63
CA GLU A 160 -5.26 10.85 9.72
C GLU A 160 -6.26 9.73 9.40
N LEU A 161 -5.78 8.49 9.30
CA LEU A 161 -6.61 7.33 8.98
C LEU A 161 -6.92 6.52 10.25
N PHE A 162 -8.20 6.26 10.49
CA PHE A 162 -8.66 5.32 11.51
C PHE A 162 -9.25 4.08 10.82
N VAL A 163 -8.51 2.97 10.86
CA VAL A 163 -8.89 1.74 10.17
C VAL A 163 -9.46 0.74 11.17
N LEU A 164 -10.72 0.36 10.99
CA LEU A 164 -11.33 -0.75 11.72
C LEU A 164 -11.33 -2.00 10.85
N VAL A 165 -10.92 -3.11 11.43
CA VAL A 165 -10.87 -4.40 10.74
C VAL A 165 -11.62 -5.42 11.56
N ASP A 166 -12.56 -6.11 10.94
CA ASP A 166 -13.28 -7.19 11.61
C ASP A 166 -12.43 -8.47 11.74
N THR A 167 -12.86 -9.36 12.63
CA THR A 167 -12.17 -10.62 12.89
C THR A 167 -12.13 -11.53 11.66
N ALA A 168 -13.16 -11.54 10.81
CA ALA A 168 -13.22 -12.42 9.64
C ALA A 168 -12.17 -12.03 8.59
N PHE A 169 -11.96 -10.74 8.38
CA PHE A 169 -10.91 -10.23 7.50
C PHE A 169 -9.53 -10.49 8.10
N LEU A 170 -9.33 -10.29 9.41
CA LEU A 170 -8.08 -10.64 10.09
C LEU A 170 -7.73 -12.13 9.94
N GLN A 171 -8.73 -13.03 9.88
CA GLN A 171 -8.48 -14.45 9.64
C GLN A 171 -7.91 -14.76 8.25
N GLN A 172 -8.11 -13.89 7.25
CA GLN A 172 -7.43 -14.02 5.95
C GLN A 172 -5.90 -13.88 6.10
N PHE A 173 -5.45 -13.23 7.17
CA PHE A 173 -4.05 -13.10 7.57
C PHE A 173 -3.66 -14.09 8.67
N ARG A 174 -4.44 -15.16 8.86
CA ARG A 174 -4.22 -16.19 9.89
C ARG A 174 -4.17 -15.64 11.32
N GLY A 175 -4.84 -14.52 11.58
CA GLY A 175 -4.80 -13.86 12.88
C GLY A 175 -3.57 -12.99 13.13
N GLU A 176 -2.67 -12.84 12.15
CA GLU A 176 -1.42 -12.10 12.33
C GLU A 176 -1.62 -10.59 12.09
N GLU A 177 -1.74 -9.82 13.17
CA GLU A 177 -1.94 -8.36 13.16
C GLU A 177 -0.87 -7.62 12.32
N THR A 178 0.40 -8.02 12.42
CA THR A 178 1.51 -7.45 11.66
C THR A 178 1.29 -7.56 10.14
N LYS A 179 0.79 -8.71 9.66
CA LYS A 179 0.54 -8.91 8.21
C LYS A 179 -0.61 -8.05 7.71
N LEU A 180 -1.66 -7.91 8.53
CA LEU A 180 -2.78 -7.03 8.24
C LEU A 180 -2.32 -5.56 8.16
N ILE A 181 -1.52 -5.10 9.13
CA ILE A 181 -1.02 -3.72 9.14
C ILE A 181 -0.15 -3.44 7.92
N LYS A 182 0.80 -4.33 7.60
CA LYS A 182 1.62 -4.21 6.37
C LYS A 182 0.75 -4.17 5.11
N TYR A 183 -0.32 -4.97 5.06
CA TYR A 183 -1.29 -4.93 3.96
C TYR A 183 -1.97 -3.56 3.85
N VAL A 184 -2.48 -3.01 4.95
CA VAL A 184 -3.16 -1.70 4.95
C VAL A 184 -2.19 -0.60 4.50
N CYS A 185 -0.98 -0.53 5.07
CA CYS A 185 0.01 0.50 4.74
C CYS A 185 0.35 0.50 3.24
N LYS A 186 0.58 -0.68 2.67
CA LYS A 186 0.87 -0.86 1.25
C LYS A 186 -0.25 -0.38 0.32
N ASN A 187 -1.51 -0.52 0.72
CA ASN A 187 -2.63 -0.12 -0.13
C ASN A 187 -3.01 1.35 0.07
N CYS A 188 -2.91 1.89 1.29
CA CYS A 188 -3.25 3.29 1.57
C CYS A 188 -2.18 4.30 1.12
N GLN A 189 -0.93 3.87 0.96
CA GLN A 189 0.14 4.77 0.54
C GLN A 189 -0.02 5.27 -0.92
N CYS A 190 -0.71 4.51 -1.77
CA CYS A 190 -0.90 4.88 -3.18
C CYS A 190 -1.88 6.02 -3.41
N ASP A 191 -2.63 6.42 -2.38
CA ASP A 191 -3.61 7.47 -2.47
C ASP A 191 -2.94 8.83 -2.21
N GLU A 192 -2.07 9.28 -3.14
CA GLU A 192 -1.70 10.69 -3.18
C GLU A 192 -2.95 11.49 -3.60
N PHE A 193 -3.67 12.04 -2.62
CA PHE A 193 -4.83 12.90 -2.86
C PHE A 193 -4.40 14.21 -3.53
N LYS A 194 -4.27 14.19 -4.86
CA LYS A 194 -4.13 15.41 -5.65
C LYS A 194 -5.45 16.18 -5.60
N VAL A 195 -5.48 17.24 -4.79
CA VAL A 195 -6.63 18.15 -4.73
C VAL A 195 -6.89 18.70 -6.14
N PRO A 196 -8.08 18.48 -6.73
CA PRO A 196 -8.37 18.99 -8.05
C PRO A 196 -8.39 20.53 -7.99
N LYS A 197 -7.48 21.17 -8.72
CA LYS A 197 -7.61 22.61 -9.01
C LYS A 197 -8.82 22.80 -9.92
N ARG A 198 -9.93 23.30 -9.37
CA ARG A 198 -11.01 23.83 -10.20
C ARG A 198 -10.52 25.11 -10.87
N PHE A 199 -10.59 25.15 -12.19
CA PHE A 199 -10.41 26.35 -13.01
C PHE A 199 -11.62 27.28 -12.86
#